data_AF-A0AB38S8V0-F1
#
_entry.id   AF-A0AB38S8V0-F1
#
_cell.length_a   1.000
_cell.length_b   1.000
_cell.length_c   1.000
_cell.angle_alpha   90.00
_cell.angle_beta   90.00
_cell.angle_gamma   90.00
#
_symmetry.space_group_name_H-M   'P 1'
#
loop_
_entity.id
_entity.type
_entity.pdbx_description
1 polymer ?
#
loop_
_entity_poly.entity_id
_entity_poly.type
_entity_poly.pdbx_seq_one_letter_code
_entity_poly.pdbx_strand_id
1 'polypeptide(L)'
;MTEQDVASRGAEPSIVEGFCIEGLYGYRSISLSSEYAATILIAKNGSGKTTLLASLDAFLRGQFSRLRDLNFRQIRCKLRGIDEIVLTRQQLLDYLNFDRLALEARRVDIDPFSLLLFLEENARNSGRFDLEDDVGTKLYQKLNYTRAEVLAFCNQLRAGLLNNAPEISSVLTALNRALGDTEVVYLPTYRRIELSIAPVPDRMGRSRRPPIPSIRTSLYSGEIQFGLSDILERLSQLNQRIVLDSNLGYREISASIINELIDGRFDQVSPTPEDIPDKAELELFFSRLKDQRQRSRFGPYIDELSLPNIDRIYTARTFPTRETSFLDIFSQNLTRSFSRPEILRA
;
A
#
# COMPACT_ATOMS: atom_id res chain seq x y z
N MET A 1 -10.34 -29.39 -4.52
CA MET A 1 -10.09 -29.28 -5.98
C MET A 1 -8.73 -29.86 -6.25
N THR A 2 -8.65 -30.81 -7.17
CA THR A 2 -7.38 -31.32 -7.69
C THR A 2 -6.79 -30.33 -8.71
N GLU A 3 -5.49 -30.39 -9.00
CA GLU A 3 -4.87 -29.51 -10.01
C GLU A 3 -5.50 -29.67 -11.40
N GLN A 4 -5.95 -30.89 -11.73
CA GLN A 4 -6.67 -31.17 -12.96
C GLN A 4 -8.03 -30.46 -13.01
N ASP A 5 -8.72 -30.32 -11.87
CA ASP A 5 -9.96 -29.54 -11.76
C ASP A 5 -9.74 -28.04 -11.94
N VAL A 6 -8.58 -27.52 -11.50
CA VAL A 6 -8.24 -26.09 -11.69
C VAL A 6 -7.96 -25.81 -13.16
N ALA A 7 -7.15 -26.67 -13.79
CA ALA A 7 -6.79 -26.51 -15.20
C ALA A 7 -8.01 -26.64 -16.13
N SER A 8 -8.91 -27.57 -15.86
CA SER A 8 -10.14 -27.75 -16.66
C SER A 8 -11.05 -26.53 -16.59
N ARG A 9 -11.26 -25.95 -15.40
CA ARG A 9 -12.05 -24.72 -15.23
C ARG A 9 -11.39 -23.52 -15.90
N GLY A 10 -10.06 -23.43 -15.85
CA GLY A 10 -9.33 -22.37 -16.55
C GLY A 10 -9.48 -22.44 -18.07
N ALA A 11 -9.65 -23.64 -18.63
CA ALA A 11 -9.82 -23.89 -20.07
C ALA A 11 -11.26 -23.74 -20.58
N GLU A 12 -12.24 -23.47 -19.70
CA GLU A 12 -13.60 -23.14 -20.11
C GLU A 12 -13.63 -21.87 -20.98
N PRO A 13 -14.65 -21.66 -21.83
CA PRO A 13 -14.74 -20.48 -22.69
C PRO A 13 -14.90 -19.20 -21.86
N SER A 14 -14.15 -18.15 -22.23
CA SER A 14 -14.18 -16.84 -21.55
C SER A 14 -15.59 -16.23 -21.51
N ILE A 15 -15.91 -15.52 -20.42
CA ILE A 15 -17.08 -14.64 -20.35
C ILE A 15 -16.81 -13.34 -21.12
N VAL A 16 -15.60 -12.80 -20.99
CA VAL A 16 -15.14 -11.59 -21.69
C VAL A 16 -14.28 -12.04 -22.86
N GLU A 17 -14.86 -12.10 -24.06
CA GLU A 17 -14.15 -12.52 -25.28
C GLU A 17 -13.20 -11.42 -25.77
N GLY A 18 -13.59 -10.16 -25.58
CA GLY A 18 -12.79 -9.00 -26.00
C GLY A 18 -13.10 -7.74 -25.21
N PHE A 19 -12.06 -6.93 -24.97
CA PHE A 19 -12.18 -5.60 -24.39
C PHE A 19 -11.15 -4.67 -25.02
N CYS A 20 -11.58 -3.50 -25.51
CA CYS A 20 -10.73 -2.55 -26.22
C CYS A 20 -11.04 -1.12 -25.78
N ILE A 21 -9.99 -0.34 -25.51
CA ILE A 21 -10.08 1.09 -25.27
C ILE A 21 -9.37 1.78 -26.43
N GLU A 22 -10.11 2.52 -27.23
CA GLU A 22 -9.59 3.20 -28.40
C GLU A 22 -9.32 4.67 -28.15
N GLY A 23 -8.25 5.19 -28.74
CA GLY A 23 -7.87 6.60 -28.58
C GLY A 23 -7.54 6.95 -27.13
N LEU A 24 -7.03 5.99 -26.35
CA LEU A 24 -6.56 6.20 -24.99
C LEU A 24 -5.47 7.27 -24.98
N TYR A 25 -5.74 8.36 -24.26
CA TYR A 25 -4.95 9.58 -24.21
C TYR A 25 -4.66 10.21 -25.58
N GLY A 26 -5.47 9.89 -26.60
CA GLY A 26 -5.35 10.43 -27.95
C GLY A 26 -4.25 9.84 -28.83
N TYR A 27 -3.38 8.95 -28.31
CA TYR A 27 -2.21 8.45 -29.05
C TYR A 27 -2.12 6.94 -29.19
N ARG A 28 -2.92 6.16 -28.45
CA ARG A 28 -2.86 4.69 -28.52
C ARG A 28 -4.23 4.04 -28.33
N SER A 29 -4.33 2.78 -28.74
CA SER A 29 -5.43 1.89 -28.37
C SER A 29 -4.85 0.69 -27.64
N ILE A 30 -5.57 0.18 -26.64
CA ILE A 30 -5.18 -1.02 -25.91
C ILE A 30 -6.33 -2.01 -25.92
N SER A 31 -6.02 -3.29 -26.13
CA SER A 31 -7.02 -4.35 -26.24
C SER A 31 -6.59 -5.63 -25.54
N LEU A 32 -7.58 -6.39 -25.11
CA LEU A 32 -7.50 -7.74 -24.54
C LEU A 32 -8.47 -8.62 -25.34
N SER A 33 -8.01 -9.78 -25.75
CA SER A 33 -8.83 -10.86 -26.29
C SER A 33 -8.57 -12.12 -25.48
N SER A 34 -9.63 -12.85 -25.15
CA SER A 34 -9.54 -14.01 -24.25
C SER A 34 -10.44 -15.12 -24.78
N GLU A 35 -9.83 -16.24 -25.15
CA GLU A 35 -10.57 -17.44 -25.56
C GLU A 35 -11.02 -18.26 -24.33
N TYR A 36 -10.21 -18.23 -23.27
CA TYR A 36 -10.38 -19.05 -22.08
C TYR A 36 -10.78 -18.24 -20.85
N ALA A 37 -11.38 -18.91 -19.86
CA ALA A 37 -11.79 -18.32 -18.60
C ALA A 37 -10.59 -17.87 -17.75
N ALA A 38 -9.47 -18.58 -17.83
CA ALA A 38 -8.20 -18.16 -17.24
C ALA A 38 -7.28 -17.52 -18.30
N THR A 39 -6.95 -16.24 -18.10
CA THR A 39 -6.10 -15.49 -19.02
C THR A 39 -4.97 -14.78 -18.30
N ILE A 40 -3.74 -15.00 -18.77
CA ILE A 40 -2.52 -14.40 -18.22
C ILE A 40 -2.09 -13.24 -19.13
N LEU A 41 -2.14 -12.02 -18.60
CA LEU A 41 -1.74 -10.82 -19.32
C LEU A 41 -0.26 -10.49 -19.08
N ILE A 42 0.58 -10.67 -20.10
CA ILE A 42 2.01 -10.30 -20.06
C ILE A 42 2.24 -9.09 -20.96
N ALA A 43 2.75 -8.00 -20.39
CA ALA A 43 3.15 -6.83 -21.17
C ALA A 43 4.27 -6.04 -20.47
N LYS A 44 4.93 -5.13 -21.19
CA LYS A 44 5.97 -4.25 -20.62
C LYS A 44 5.39 -3.31 -19.55
N ASN A 45 6.24 -2.80 -18.66
CA ASN A 45 5.82 -1.74 -17.72
C ASN A 45 5.43 -0.48 -18.51
N GLY A 46 4.40 0.24 -18.05
CA GLY A 46 3.86 1.40 -18.76
C GLY A 46 2.98 1.09 -19.98
N SER A 47 2.79 -0.19 -20.34
CA SER A 47 1.94 -0.58 -21.48
C SER A 47 0.44 -0.31 -21.28
N GLY A 48 0.02 0.02 -20.06
CA GLY A 48 -1.39 0.29 -19.74
C GLY A 48 -2.14 -0.89 -19.11
N LYS A 49 -1.47 -1.96 -18.66
CA LYS A 49 -2.11 -3.13 -18.01
C LYS A 49 -3.12 -2.74 -16.91
N THR A 50 -2.67 -1.94 -15.95
CA THR A 50 -3.53 -1.51 -14.82
C THR A 50 -4.69 -0.64 -15.30
N THR A 51 -4.46 0.23 -16.28
CA THR A 51 -5.54 1.04 -16.89
C THR A 51 -6.56 0.13 -17.58
N LEU A 52 -6.12 -0.85 -18.38
CA LEU A 52 -7.00 -1.79 -19.06
C LEU A 52 -7.86 -2.57 -18.07
N LEU A 53 -7.24 -3.13 -17.02
CA LEU A 53 -7.94 -3.94 -16.02
C LEU A 53 -8.89 -3.12 -15.15
N ALA A 54 -8.48 -1.92 -14.72
CA ALA A 54 -9.35 -1.06 -13.92
C ALA A 54 -10.50 -0.47 -14.75
N SER A 55 -10.27 -0.17 -16.04
CA SER A 55 -11.36 0.20 -16.95
C SER A 55 -12.30 -0.97 -17.23
N LEU A 56 -11.77 -2.19 -17.39
CA LEU A 56 -12.59 -3.39 -17.55
C LEU A 56 -13.47 -3.62 -16.31
N ASP A 57 -12.90 -3.51 -15.10
CA ASP A 57 -13.63 -3.60 -13.85
C ASP A 57 -14.77 -2.57 -13.76
N ALA A 58 -14.45 -1.29 -13.93
CA ALA A 58 -15.44 -0.22 -13.92
C ALA A 58 -16.55 -0.44 -14.97
N PHE A 59 -16.17 -0.87 -16.18
CA PHE A 59 -17.11 -1.15 -17.26
C PHE A 59 -18.01 -2.34 -16.93
N LEU A 60 -17.45 -3.46 -16.51
CA LEU A 60 -18.21 -4.67 -16.21
C LEU A 60 -19.14 -4.47 -15.02
N ARG A 61 -18.79 -3.65 -14.03
CA ARG A 61 -19.65 -3.29 -12.89
C ARG A 61 -20.70 -2.22 -13.22
N GLY A 62 -20.59 -1.56 -14.37
CA GLY A 62 -21.45 -0.42 -14.71
C GLY A 62 -21.15 0.85 -13.90
N GLN A 63 -19.94 0.95 -13.34
CA GLN A 63 -19.46 2.11 -12.58
C GLN A 63 -18.82 3.13 -13.52
N PHE A 64 -19.59 3.63 -14.49
CA PHE A 64 -19.06 4.45 -15.56
C PHE A 64 -18.52 5.80 -15.09
N SER A 65 -19.00 6.31 -13.95
CA SER A 65 -18.44 7.51 -13.31
C SER A 65 -16.93 7.41 -13.08
N ARG A 66 -16.39 6.22 -12.78
CA ARG A 66 -14.96 5.96 -12.59
C ARG A 66 -14.13 6.18 -13.87
N LEU A 67 -14.76 6.17 -15.04
CA LEU A 67 -14.11 6.39 -16.34
C LEU A 67 -14.03 7.87 -16.73
N ARG A 68 -14.58 8.79 -15.92
CA ARG A 68 -14.69 10.23 -16.22
C ARG A 68 -13.37 10.88 -16.64
N ASP A 69 -12.30 10.60 -15.89
CA ASP A 69 -11.00 11.25 -16.07
C ASP A 69 -10.13 10.56 -17.13
N LEU A 70 -10.55 9.38 -17.60
CA LEU A 70 -9.86 8.67 -18.64
C LEU A 70 -10.19 9.34 -19.99
N ASN A 71 -9.15 9.72 -20.73
CA ASN A 71 -9.33 10.25 -22.08
C ASN A 71 -9.32 9.08 -23.07
N PHE A 72 -10.44 8.86 -23.75
CA PHE A 72 -10.62 7.81 -24.75
C PHE A 72 -11.61 8.29 -25.82
N ARG A 73 -11.63 7.61 -26.97
CA ARG A 73 -12.63 7.79 -28.02
C ARG A 73 -13.86 6.91 -27.75
N GLN A 74 -13.62 5.61 -27.61
CA GLN A 74 -14.65 4.62 -27.29
C GLN A 74 -14.07 3.40 -26.59
N ILE A 75 -14.90 2.75 -25.79
CA ILE A 75 -14.63 1.45 -25.16
C ILE A 75 -15.54 0.43 -25.85
N ARG A 76 -14.97 -0.70 -26.23
CA ARG A 76 -15.68 -1.81 -26.86
C ARG A 76 -15.51 -3.06 -26.02
N CYS A 77 -16.60 -3.75 -25.74
CA CYS A 77 -16.59 -4.97 -24.94
C CYS A 77 -17.44 -6.04 -25.62
N LYS A 78 -16.81 -7.16 -25.93
CA LYS A 78 -17.48 -8.36 -26.43
C LYS A 78 -17.58 -9.35 -25.28
N LEU A 79 -18.82 -9.59 -24.85
CA LEU A 79 -19.16 -10.64 -23.90
C LEU A 79 -19.74 -11.84 -24.63
N ARG A 80 -19.53 -13.02 -24.06
CA ARG A 80 -20.03 -14.28 -24.61
C ARG A 80 -21.55 -14.24 -24.77
N GLY A 81 -22.02 -14.55 -25.97
CA GLY A 81 -23.45 -14.71 -26.27
C GLY A 81 -24.25 -13.42 -26.50
N ILE A 82 -23.61 -12.26 -26.54
CA ILE A 82 -24.25 -10.99 -26.92
C ILE A 82 -23.42 -10.22 -27.95
N ASP A 83 -24.03 -9.25 -28.62
CA ASP A 83 -23.32 -8.36 -29.55
C ASP A 83 -22.30 -7.47 -28.83
N GLU A 84 -21.34 -6.94 -29.60
CA GLU A 84 -20.31 -6.05 -29.05
C GLU A 84 -20.96 -4.77 -28.50
N ILE A 85 -20.70 -4.50 -27.22
CA ILE A 85 -21.16 -3.31 -26.54
C ILE A 85 -20.16 -2.18 -26.81
N VAL A 86 -20.65 -1.04 -27.26
CA VAL A 86 -19.83 0.14 -27.54
C VAL A 86 -20.27 1.29 -26.64
N LEU A 87 -19.31 1.85 -25.89
CA LEU A 87 -19.47 3.05 -25.08
C LEU A 87 -18.56 4.15 -25.61
N THR A 88 -19.14 5.21 -26.15
CA THR A 88 -18.38 6.38 -26.63
C THR A 88 -18.12 7.38 -25.50
N ARG A 89 -17.09 8.20 -25.67
CA ARG A 89 -16.77 9.28 -24.73
C ARG A 89 -17.90 10.29 -24.58
N GLN A 90 -18.61 10.58 -25.67
CA GLN A 90 -19.73 11.52 -25.68
C GLN A 90 -20.91 10.98 -24.85
N GLN A 91 -21.32 9.73 -25.07
CA GLN A 91 -22.36 9.08 -24.25
C GLN A 91 -22.02 9.08 -22.76
N LEU A 92 -20.74 8.86 -22.41
CA LEU A 92 -20.30 8.99 -21.02
C LEU A 92 -20.47 10.42 -20.49
N LEU A 93 -20.07 11.45 -21.26
CA LEU A 93 -20.21 12.84 -20.83
C LEU A 93 -21.68 13.23 -20.65
N ASP A 94 -22.56 12.82 -21.56
CA ASP A 94 -23.99 13.10 -21.50
C ASP A 94 -24.65 12.46 -20.27
N TYR A 95 -24.23 11.24 -19.92
CA TYR A 95 -24.64 10.56 -18.68
C TYR A 95 -24.16 11.28 -17.41
N LEU A 96 -22.96 11.83 -17.42
CA LEU A 96 -22.39 12.55 -16.29
C LEU A 96 -22.97 13.96 -16.13
N ASN A 97 -23.49 14.55 -17.21
CA ASN A 97 -24.10 15.88 -17.25
C ASN A 97 -25.59 15.84 -16.90
N PHE A 98 -25.92 15.30 -15.73
CA PHE A 98 -27.28 15.33 -15.20
C PHE A 98 -27.45 16.44 -14.16
N ASP A 99 -27.93 17.61 -14.58
CA ASP A 99 -28.11 18.78 -13.71
C ASP A 99 -28.94 18.47 -12.46
N ARG A 100 -29.94 17.60 -12.60
CA ARG A 100 -30.78 17.17 -11.48
C ARG A 100 -30.01 16.40 -10.42
N LEU A 101 -28.98 15.62 -10.78
CA LEU A 101 -28.07 15.00 -9.79
C LEU A 101 -27.38 16.07 -8.96
N ALA A 102 -26.85 17.10 -9.60
CA ALA A 102 -26.13 18.17 -8.92
C ALA A 102 -27.05 18.97 -7.97
N LEU A 103 -28.30 19.21 -8.38
CA LEU A 103 -29.31 19.86 -7.55
C LEU A 103 -29.66 19.03 -6.32
N GLU A 104 -29.96 17.74 -6.50
CA GLU A 104 -30.31 16.85 -5.38
C GLU A 104 -29.11 16.63 -4.46
N ALA A 105 -27.91 16.46 -5.00
CA ALA A 105 -26.68 16.35 -4.22
C ALA A 105 -26.45 17.56 -3.31
N ARG A 106 -26.67 18.78 -3.82
CA ARG A 106 -26.63 20.01 -3.00
C ARG A 106 -27.70 20.03 -1.92
N ARG A 107 -28.92 19.57 -2.21
CA ARG A 107 -30.01 19.49 -1.24
C ARG A 107 -29.67 18.57 -0.07
N VAL A 108 -28.99 17.46 -0.33
CA VAL A 108 -28.56 16.51 0.70
C VAL A 108 -27.16 16.76 1.26
N ASP A 109 -26.47 17.82 0.81
CA ASP A 109 -25.12 18.19 1.26
C ASP A 109 -24.09 17.06 1.03
N ILE A 110 -24.15 16.45 -0.15
CA ILE A 110 -23.25 15.38 -0.61
C ILE A 110 -22.61 15.84 -1.91
N ASP A 111 -21.33 15.50 -2.10
CA ASP A 111 -20.65 15.72 -3.38
C ASP A 111 -21.37 14.94 -4.52
N PRO A 112 -21.71 15.58 -5.66
CA PRO A 112 -22.45 14.93 -6.74
C PRO A 112 -21.80 13.65 -7.25
N PHE A 113 -20.46 13.60 -7.29
CA PHE A 113 -19.77 12.39 -7.73
C PHE A 113 -19.91 11.25 -6.73
N SER A 114 -19.75 11.55 -5.44
CA SER A 114 -19.94 10.58 -4.36
C SER A 114 -21.36 10.01 -4.35
N LEU A 115 -22.37 10.84 -4.61
CA LEU A 115 -23.75 10.39 -4.76
C LEU A 115 -23.93 9.50 -6.01
N LEU A 116 -23.33 9.87 -7.15
CA LEU A 116 -23.40 9.05 -8.37
C LEU A 116 -22.75 7.69 -8.18
N LEU A 117 -21.55 7.65 -7.58
CA LEU A 117 -20.83 6.42 -7.32
C LEU A 117 -21.66 5.50 -6.42
N PHE A 118 -22.27 6.05 -5.36
CA PHE A 118 -23.18 5.32 -4.48
C PHE A 118 -24.39 4.73 -5.24
N LEU A 119 -24.97 5.48 -6.19
CA LEU A 119 -26.07 5.00 -7.03
C LEU A 119 -25.63 3.88 -8.00
N GLU A 120 -24.40 3.96 -8.52
CA GLU A 120 -23.81 2.96 -9.41
C GLU A 120 -23.42 1.67 -8.67
N GLU A 121 -22.83 1.77 -7.48
CA GLU A 121 -22.41 0.60 -6.68
C GLU A 121 -23.61 -0.25 -6.23
N ASN A 122 -24.69 0.41 -5.82
CA ASN A 122 -25.90 -0.26 -5.33
C ASN A 122 -26.84 -0.71 -6.47
N ALA A 123 -26.44 -0.51 -7.73
CA ALA A 123 -27.17 -0.89 -8.93
C ALA A 123 -27.53 -2.37 -9.01
N ARG A 124 -26.55 -3.21 -8.67
CA ARG A 124 -26.61 -4.66 -8.93
C ARG A 124 -27.15 -5.46 -7.77
N ASN A 125 -27.22 -4.85 -6.58
CA ASN A 125 -27.71 -5.51 -5.37
C ASN A 125 -29.25 -5.59 -5.32
N SER A 126 -29.91 -5.79 -6.46
CA SER A 126 -31.38 -5.88 -6.56
C SER A 126 -32.12 -4.70 -5.92
N GLY A 127 -31.53 -3.50 -5.97
CA GLY A 127 -32.07 -2.29 -5.34
C GLY A 127 -31.93 -2.25 -3.81
N ARG A 128 -31.18 -3.16 -3.20
CA ARG A 128 -30.76 -3.04 -1.81
C ARG A 128 -29.55 -2.12 -1.75
N PHE A 129 -29.81 -0.88 -1.38
CA PHE A 129 -28.74 0.04 -1.03
C PHE A 129 -28.16 -0.37 0.31
N ASP A 130 -26.84 -0.53 0.35
CA ASP A 130 -26.09 -0.61 1.60
C ASP A 130 -26.01 0.80 2.19
N LEU A 131 -26.94 1.10 3.10
CA LEU A 131 -27.07 2.42 3.68
C LEU A 131 -26.16 2.61 4.90
N GLU A 132 -25.32 1.62 5.23
CA GLU A 132 -24.31 1.71 6.29
C GLU A 132 -23.05 2.47 5.84
N ASP A 133 -22.91 2.75 4.53
CA ASP A 133 -21.85 3.61 4.00
C ASP A 133 -22.03 5.09 4.41
N ASP A 134 -20.94 5.87 4.33
CA ASP A 134 -20.91 7.30 4.70
C ASP A 134 -21.97 8.11 3.94
N VAL A 135 -22.18 7.81 2.66
CA VAL A 135 -23.20 8.47 1.83
C VAL A 135 -24.61 8.08 2.29
N GLY A 136 -24.84 6.79 2.56
CA GLY A 136 -26.12 6.29 3.07
C GLY A 136 -26.50 6.92 4.41
N THR A 137 -25.55 7.02 5.33
CA THR A 137 -25.74 7.65 6.64
C THR A 137 -26.07 9.15 6.51
N LYS A 138 -25.38 9.87 5.61
CA LYS A 138 -25.69 11.29 5.34
C LYS A 138 -27.08 11.48 4.72
N LEU A 139 -27.47 10.61 3.79
CA LEU A 139 -28.80 10.64 3.20
C LEU A 139 -29.87 10.49 4.29
N TYR A 140 -29.72 9.54 5.20
CA TYR A 140 -30.63 9.40 6.35
C TYR A 140 -30.71 10.66 7.20
N GLN A 141 -29.57 11.22 7.59
CA GLN A 141 -29.51 12.38 8.49
C GLN A 141 -30.13 13.64 7.89
N LYS A 142 -29.89 13.88 6.59
CA LYS A 142 -30.31 15.12 5.93
C LYS A 142 -31.74 15.08 5.45
N LEU A 143 -32.23 13.90 5.13
CA LEU A 143 -33.56 13.74 4.57
C LEU A 143 -34.65 13.53 5.64
N ASN A 144 -34.29 13.21 6.89
CA ASN A 144 -35.25 12.81 7.95
C ASN A 144 -36.22 11.69 7.52
N TYR A 145 -35.89 10.98 6.44
CA TYR A 145 -36.73 10.00 5.77
C TYR A 145 -36.45 8.59 6.31
N THR A 146 -37.48 7.76 6.31
CA THR A 146 -37.40 6.33 6.62
C THR A 146 -36.55 5.59 5.58
N ARG A 147 -36.05 4.39 5.93
CA ARG A 147 -35.27 3.55 5.00
C ARG A 147 -35.93 3.38 3.64
N ALA A 148 -37.25 3.16 3.63
CA ALA A 148 -38.03 2.99 2.40
C ALA A 148 -38.01 4.23 1.51
N GLU A 149 -38.08 5.42 2.10
CA GLU A 149 -38.08 6.69 1.37
C GLU A 149 -36.69 7.04 0.81
N VAL A 150 -35.60 6.76 1.55
CA VAL A 150 -34.23 6.91 1.03
C VAL A 150 -34.01 5.98 -0.17
N LEU A 151 -34.49 4.73 -0.08
CA LEU A 151 -34.46 3.79 -1.20
C LEU A 151 -35.28 4.30 -2.39
N ALA A 152 -36.49 4.81 -2.17
CA ALA A 152 -37.35 5.37 -3.21
C ALA A 152 -36.69 6.58 -3.88
N PHE A 153 -36.07 7.47 -3.11
CA PHE A 153 -35.31 8.61 -3.61
C PHE A 153 -34.15 8.16 -4.50
N CYS A 154 -33.33 7.21 -4.05
CA CYS A 154 -32.20 6.71 -4.82
C CYS A 154 -32.67 6.05 -6.13
N ASN A 155 -33.73 5.24 -6.07
CA ASN A 155 -34.32 4.61 -7.24
C ASN A 155 -34.89 5.64 -8.24
N GLN A 156 -35.58 6.67 -7.76
CA GLN A 156 -36.12 7.73 -8.61
C GLN A 156 -35.00 8.53 -9.27
N LEU A 157 -33.96 8.88 -8.51
CA LEU A 157 -32.82 9.63 -9.02
C LEU A 157 -32.06 8.84 -10.08
N ARG A 158 -31.82 7.55 -9.81
CA ARG A 158 -31.22 6.60 -10.75
C ARG A 158 -32.06 6.44 -12.02
N ALA A 159 -33.37 6.27 -11.89
CA ALA A 159 -34.26 6.17 -13.05
C ALA A 159 -34.19 7.45 -13.90
N GLY A 160 -34.14 8.63 -13.25
CA GLY A 160 -33.92 9.91 -13.93
C GLY A 160 -32.59 9.96 -14.71
N LEU A 161 -31.50 9.51 -14.10
CA LEU A 161 -30.18 9.42 -14.75
C LEU A 161 -30.21 8.53 -16.00
N LEU A 162 -30.81 7.33 -15.89
CA LEU A 162 -30.87 6.38 -17.00
C LEU A 162 -31.81 6.84 -18.12
N ASN A 163 -32.90 7.53 -17.78
CA ASN A 163 -33.80 8.13 -18.77
C ASN A 163 -33.14 9.28 -19.54
N ASN A 164 -32.19 10.00 -18.92
CA ASN A 164 -31.44 11.07 -19.57
C ASN A 164 -30.35 10.55 -20.52
N ALA A 165 -29.91 9.30 -20.33
CA ALA A 165 -28.86 8.66 -21.13
C ALA A 165 -29.31 7.24 -21.57
N PRO A 166 -30.23 7.14 -22.55
CA PRO A 166 -30.79 5.86 -22.98
C PRO A 166 -29.71 4.89 -23.53
N GLU A 167 -28.62 5.41 -24.07
CA GLU A 167 -27.48 4.62 -24.54
C GLU A 167 -26.76 3.93 -23.36
N ILE A 168 -26.58 4.62 -22.22
CA ILE A 168 -26.04 4.00 -21.02
C ILE A 168 -27.02 2.97 -20.46
N SER A 169 -28.32 3.25 -20.49
CA SER A 169 -29.33 2.28 -20.06
C SER A 169 -29.33 1.00 -20.89
N SER A 170 -29.10 1.09 -22.21
CA SER A 170 -29.01 -0.08 -23.08
C SER A 170 -27.73 -0.88 -22.81
N VAL A 171 -26.60 -0.20 -22.61
CA VAL A 171 -25.33 -0.80 -22.18
C VAL A 171 -25.49 -1.56 -20.87
N LEU A 172 -26.08 -0.95 -19.84
CA LEU A 172 -26.29 -1.60 -18.54
C LEU A 172 -27.23 -2.81 -18.64
N THR A 173 -28.29 -2.71 -19.44
CA THR A 173 -29.21 -3.83 -19.69
C THR A 173 -28.48 -5.00 -20.37
N ALA A 174 -27.64 -4.70 -21.37
CA ALA A 174 -26.83 -5.72 -22.05
C ALA A 174 -25.82 -6.38 -21.10
N LEU A 175 -25.13 -5.59 -20.27
CA LEU A 175 -24.20 -6.10 -19.26
C LEU A 175 -24.89 -7.01 -18.23
N ASN A 176 -26.03 -6.58 -17.69
CA ASN A 176 -26.76 -7.39 -16.70
C ASN A 176 -27.31 -8.68 -17.32
N ARG A 177 -27.73 -8.65 -18.60
CA ARG A 177 -28.18 -9.86 -19.31
C ARG A 177 -27.04 -10.85 -19.55
N ALA A 178 -25.86 -10.37 -19.91
CA ALA A 178 -24.71 -11.21 -20.22
C ALA A 178 -24.01 -11.77 -18.96
N LEU A 179 -23.92 -10.96 -17.90
CA LEU A 179 -23.28 -11.37 -16.66
C LEU A 179 -24.21 -12.18 -15.75
N GLY A 180 -25.53 -11.97 -15.82
CA GLY A 180 -26.50 -12.68 -14.97
C GLY A 180 -26.14 -12.54 -13.49
N ASP A 181 -26.00 -13.67 -12.80
CA ASP A 181 -25.61 -13.75 -11.38
C ASP A 181 -24.08 -13.76 -11.15
N THR A 182 -23.29 -13.48 -12.20
CA THR A 182 -21.83 -13.49 -12.09
C THR A 182 -21.35 -12.28 -11.29
N GLU A 183 -20.70 -12.53 -10.16
CA GLU A 183 -20.02 -11.50 -9.40
C GLU A 183 -18.70 -11.12 -10.07
N VAL A 184 -18.53 -9.83 -10.33
CA VAL A 184 -17.24 -9.27 -10.76
C VAL A 184 -16.43 -8.98 -9.51
N VAL A 185 -15.23 -9.56 -9.41
CA VAL A 185 -14.29 -9.30 -8.31
C VAL A 185 -13.01 -8.73 -8.91
N TYR A 186 -12.64 -7.53 -8.47
CA TYR A 186 -11.39 -6.89 -8.87
C TYR A 186 -10.43 -6.90 -7.70
N LEU A 187 -9.43 -7.77 -7.80
CA LEU A 187 -8.40 -7.92 -6.78
C LEU A 187 -7.23 -6.96 -7.06
N PRO A 188 -6.55 -6.49 -6.01
CA PRO A 188 -5.49 -5.52 -6.16
C PRO A 188 -4.35 -6.11 -6.99
N THR A 189 -3.89 -5.36 -7.99
CA THR A 189 -2.71 -5.78 -8.76
C THR A 189 -1.48 -5.57 -7.90
N TYR A 190 -0.81 -6.65 -7.49
CA TYR A 190 0.47 -6.56 -6.79
C TYR A 190 1.51 -5.94 -7.72
N ARG A 191 1.83 -4.65 -7.52
CA ARG A 191 2.93 -3.95 -8.18
C ARG A 191 4.08 -3.89 -7.17
N ARG A 192 5.30 -4.19 -7.60
CA ARG A 192 6.50 -3.92 -6.79
C ARG A 192 6.71 -2.41 -6.79
N ILE A 193 6.55 -1.73 -5.64
CA ILE A 193 6.66 -0.27 -5.57
C ILE A 193 7.49 0.14 -4.36
N GLU A 194 8.69 0.60 -4.68
CA GLU A 194 9.52 1.47 -3.87
C GLU A 194 9.22 2.90 -4.34
N LEU A 195 8.79 3.79 -3.43
CA LEU A 195 8.93 5.28 -3.40
C LEU A 195 7.76 5.98 -2.71
N SER A 196 8.12 7.14 -2.14
CA SER A 196 7.65 7.79 -0.92
C SER A 196 6.23 8.36 -0.97
N ILE A 197 5.46 8.12 0.09
CA ILE A 197 4.32 8.98 0.45
C ILE A 197 4.87 10.38 0.79
N ALA A 198 4.25 11.44 0.27
CA ALA A 198 4.57 12.81 0.64
C ALA A 198 4.41 13.01 2.16
N PRO A 199 5.29 13.78 2.83
CA PRO A 199 5.25 13.91 4.28
C PRO A 199 3.92 14.51 4.72
N VAL A 200 3.23 13.78 5.62
CA VAL A 200 2.10 14.32 6.38
C VAL A 200 2.65 15.47 7.23
N PRO A 201 2.15 16.71 7.11
CA PRO A 201 2.64 17.80 7.92
C PRO A 201 2.29 17.53 9.38
N ASP A 202 3.32 17.40 10.19
CA ASP A 202 3.23 17.28 11.64
C ASP A 202 2.58 18.54 12.20
N ARG A 203 1.38 18.40 12.78
CA ARG A 203 0.75 19.45 13.58
C ARG A 203 0.21 18.85 14.87
N MET A 204 1.08 18.85 15.88
CA MET A 204 0.70 18.88 17.30
C MET A 204 -0.32 20.02 17.51
N GLY A 205 -1.55 19.65 17.84
CA GLY A 205 -2.58 20.59 18.23
C GLY A 205 -3.97 19.97 18.09
N ARG A 206 -4.65 19.76 19.22
CA ARG A 206 -6.05 19.29 19.28
C ARG A 206 -6.91 20.08 18.30
N SER A 207 -7.33 19.45 17.22
CA SER A 207 -8.44 19.91 16.39
C SER A 207 -9.06 18.71 15.67
N ARG A 208 -10.38 18.75 15.55
CA ARG A 208 -11.24 17.73 14.95
C ARG A 208 -10.60 17.17 13.69
N ARG A 209 -10.44 15.84 13.62
CA ARG A 209 -10.04 15.13 12.40
C ARG A 209 -10.89 15.68 11.25
N PRO A 210 -10.32 16.33 10.22
CA PRO A 210 -11.05 16.44 8.97
C PRO A 210 -11.25 15.00 8.48
N PRO A 211 -12.45 14.61 8.03
CA PRO A 211 -12.60 13.32 7.37
C PRO A 211 -11.64 13.32 6.18
N ILE A 212 -10.68 12.40 6.19
CA ILE A 212 -9.83 12.12 5.04
C ILE A 212 -10.82 11.85 3.90
N PRO A 213 -10.84 12.64 2.81
CA PRO A 213 -11.74 12.36 1.72
C PRO A 213 -11.37 10.97 1.21
N SER A 214 -12.31 10.04 1.36
CA SER A 214 -12.26 8.71 0.78
C SER A 214 -11.85 8.86 -0.69
N ILE A 215 -10.64 8.39 -1.05
CA ILE A 215 -10.12 8.34 -2.42
C ILE A 215 -10.87 7.24 -3.22
N ARG A 216 -12.17 7.07 -2.96
CA ARG A 216 -13.08 6.22 -3.75
C ARG A 216 -13.47 6.90 -5.08
N THR A 217 -12.96 8.09 -5.35
CA THR A 217 -13.40 8.96 -6.46
C THR A 217 -12.69 8.71 -7.80
N SER A 218 -11.55 8.00 -7.81
CA SER A 218 -10.76 7.81 -9.05
C SER A 218 -10.98 6.44 -9.70
N LEU A 219 -10.57 6.28 -10.96
CA LEU A 219 -10.54 4.98 -11.66
C LEU A 219 -9.86 3.86 -10.84
N TYR A 220 -8.98 4.25 -9.91
CA TYR A 220 -8.24 3.39 -8.99
C TYR A 220 -8.82 3.36 -7.57
N SER A 221 -10.13 3.57 -7.41
CA SER A 221 -10.83 3.53 -6.13
C SER A 221 -10.69 2.16 -5.44
N GLY A 222 -10.08 2.13 -4.26
CA GLY A 222 -10.17 0.99 -3.36
C GLY A 222 -8.90 0.66 -2.58
N GLU A 223 -7.79 0.34 -3.24
CA GLU A 223 -6.72 -0.44 -2.58
C GLU A 223 -5.32 -0.08 -3.03
N ILE A 224 -5.16 1.09 -3.65
CA ILE A 224 -3.83 1.63 -3.91
C ILE A 224 -3.47 2.60 -2.77
N GLN A 225 -3.39 2.06 -1.54
CA GLN A 225 -2.66 2.71 -0.47
C GLN A 225 -1.18 2.37 -0.65
N PHE A 226 -0.48 3.25 -1.36
CA PHE A 226 0.98 3.21 -1.42
C PHE A 226 1.52 3.60 -0.05
N GLY A 227 2.34 2.76 0.60
CA GLY A 227 3.02 3.19 1.82
C GLY A 227 4.05 2.22 2.39
N LEU A 228 5.32 2.58 2.24
CA LEU A 228 6.43 2.05 3.06
C LEU A 228 6.35 2.52 4.53
N SER A 229 5.31 3.25 4.96
CA SER A 229 5.20 3.80 6.32
C SER A 229 5.32 2.71 7.38
N ASP A 230 4.62 1.60 7.19
CA ASP A 230 4.51 0.57 8.22
C ASP A 230 5.80 -0.26 8.29
N ILE A 231 6.44 -0.46 7.13
CA ILE A 231 7.75 -1.12 7.02
C ILE A 231 8.86 -0.21 7.55
N LEU A 232 8.84 1.09 7.23
CA LEU A 232 9.78 2.08 7.75
C LEU A 232 9.59 2.26 9.26
N GLU A 233 8.36 2.30 9.75
CA GLU A 233 8.07 2.35 11.17
C GLU A 233 8.63 1.09 11.85
N ARG A 234 8.36 -0.09 11.28
CA ARG A 234 8.90 -1.34 11.82
C ARG A 234 10.43 -1.41 11.79
N LEU A 235 11.06 -0.98 10.69
CA LEU A 235 12.51 -0.90 10.56
C LEU A 235 13.11 0.14 11.51
N SER A 236 12.44 1.27 11.72
CA SER A 236 12.87 2.29 12.68
C SER A 236 12.78 1.79 14.11
N GLN A 237 11.71 1.07 14.46
CA GLN A 237 11.54 0.42 15.76
C GLN A 237 12.61 -0.66 15.98
N LEU A 238 12.89 -1.48 14.95
CA LEU A 238 13.96 -2.48 14.99
C LEU A 238 15.32 -1.82 15.19
N ASN A 239 15.64 -0.79 14.42
CA ASN A 239 16.90 -0.05 14.55
C ASN A 239 17.04 0.59 15.94
N GLN A 240 15.97 1.22 16.46
CA GLN A 240 15.96 1.77 17.82
C GLN A 240 16.22 0.72 18.88
N ARG A 241 15.64 -0.48 18.75
CA ARG A 241 15.91 -1.60 19.66
C ARG A 241 17.36 -2.05 19.58
N ILE A 242 17.89 -2.27 18.37
CA ILE A 242 19.30 -2.65 18.15
C ILE A 242 20.25 -1.65 18.80
N VAL A 243 19.97 -0.34 18.70
CA VAL A 243 20.76 0.71 19.33
C VAL A 243 20.66 0.66 20.87
N LEU A 244 19.46 0.46 21.43
CA LEU A 244 19.27 0.33 22.87
C LEU A 244 20.01 -0.89 23.42
N ASP A 245 19.87 -2.04 22.76
CA ASP A 245 20.49 -3.30 23.16
C ASP A 245 22.02 -3.21 23.05
N SER A 246 22.55 -2.55 22.01
CA SER A 246 23.99 -2.30 21.86
C SER A 246 24.56 -1.42 22.99
N ASN A 247 23.80 -0.43 23.46
CA ASN A 247 24.22 0.42 24.59
C ASN A 247 24.16 -0.30 25.93
N LEU A 248 23.12 -1.11 26.16
CA LEU A 248 23.03 -1.93 27.36
C LEU A 248 24.18 -2.93 27.41
N GLY A 249 24.44 -3.61 26.29
CA GLY A 249 25.61 -4.48 26.13
C GLY A 249 26.92 -3.74 26.39
N TYR A 250 27.13 -2.55 25.82
CA TYR A 250 28.33 -1.75 26.07
C TYR A 250 28.52 -1.38 27.55
N ARG A 251 27.44 -1.00 28.25
CA ARG A 251 27.48 -0.68 29.68
C ARG A 251 27.82 -1.90 30.53
N GLU A 252 27.23 -3.04 30.22
CA GLU A 252 27.53 -4.32 30.88
C GLU A 252 29.00 -4.72 30.66
N ILE A 253 29.49 -4.65 29.41
CA ILE A 253 30.87 -4.95 29.05
C ILE A 253 31.83 -4.01 29.77
N SER A 254 31.58 -2.70 29.72
CA SER A 254 32.43 -1.69 30.39
C SER A 254 32.49 -1.93 31.89
N ALA A 255 31.35 -2.22 32.52
CA ALA A 255 31.29 -2.55 33.95
C ALA A 255 32.04 -3.85 34.27
N SER A 256 31.91 -4.89 33.42
CA SER A 256 32.65 -6.15 33.57
C SER A 256 34.15 -5.94 33.45
N ILE A 257 34.61 -5.19 32.45
CA ILE A 257 36.03 -4.87 32.27
C ILE A 257 36.54 -4.09 33.47
N ILE A 258 35.82 -3.05 33.93
CA ILE A 258 36.21 -2.27 35.10
C ILE A 258 36.33 -3.17 36.34
N ASN A 259 35.38 -4.07 36.56
CA ASN A 259 35.42 -5.01 37.68
C ASN A 259 36.60 -6.00 37.55
N GLU A 260 36.85 -6.55 36.37
CA GLU A 260 37.98 -7.46 36.11
C GLU A 260 39.34 -6.77 36.30
N LEU A 261 39.45 -5.47 35.95
CA LEU A 261 40.63 -4.65 36.22
C LEU A 261 40.83 -4.40 37.72
N ILE A 262 39.75 -4.08 38.44
CA ILE A 262 39.79 -3.85 39.90
C ILE A 262 40.17 -5.14 40.64
N ASP A 263 39.67 -6.28 40.17
CA ASP A 263 39.90 -7.59 40.79
C ASP A 263 41.27 -8.23 40.44
N GLY A 264 42.07 -7.59 39.58
CA GLY A 264 43.42 -8.05 39.24
C GLY A 264 43.48 -9.33 38.39
N ARG A 265 42.39 -9.68 37.70
CA ARG A 265 42.27 -10.96 36.95
C ARG A 265 42.93 -10.95 35.57
N PHE A 266 43.68 -9.90 35.24
CA PHE A 266 44.20 -9.68 33.89
C PHE A 266 45.39 -10.57 33.50
N ASP A 267 46.13 -11.12 34.47
CA ASP A 267 47.31 -11.95 34.20
C ASP A 267 46.98 -13.43 33.88
N GLN A 268 45.70 -13.83 33.91
CA GLN A 268 45.28 -15.25 33.82
C GLN A 268 44.67 -15.66 32.47
N VAL A 269 44.52 -14.73 31.52
CA VAL A 269 43.77 -14.98 30.27
C VAL A 269 44.71 -14.89 29.07
N SER A 270 44.86 -15.99 28.34
CA SER A 270 45.49 -16.03 27.01
C SER A 270 44.38 -16.29 25.98
N PRO A 271 43.92 -15.28 25.23
CA PRO A 271 42.82 -15.49 24.29
C PRO A 271 43.24 -16.36 23.11
N THR A 272 42.32 -17.18 22.62
CA THR A 272 42.47 -17.86 21.34
C THR A 272 42.04 -16.91 20.19
N PRO A 273 42.53 -17.10 18.95
CA PRO A 273 42.14 -16.25 17.81
C PRO A 273 40.64 -16.21 17.50
N GLU A 274 39.87 -17.17 18.01
CA GLU A 274 38.41 -17.27 17.90
C GLU A 274 37.67 -16.33 18.86
N ASP A 275 38.35 -15.82 19.89
CA ASP A 275 37.80 -14.91 20.90
C ASP A 275 37.89 -13.43 20.50
N ILE A 276 38.37 -13.11 19.28
CA ILE A 276 38.48 -11.73 18.79
C ILE A 276 37.37 -11.51 17.74
N PRO A 277 36.48 -10.52 17.91
CA PRO A 277 35.41 -10.28 16.95
C PRO A 277 35.98 -9.84 15.60
N ASP A 278 35.22 -10.02 14.52
CA ASP A 278 35.65 -9.51 13.23
C ASP A 278 35.73 -7.98 13.23
N LYS A 279 36.70 -7.43 12.51
CA LYS A 279 36.94 -5.98 12.46
C LYS A 279 35.73 -5.23 11.91
N ALA A 280 35.06 -5.79 10.90
CA ALA A 280 33.87 -5.18 10.31
C ALA A 280 32.69 -5.16 11.30
N GLU A 281 32.52 -6.21 12.11
CA GLU A 281 31.50 -6.28 13.15
C GLU A 281 31.75 -5.26 14.27
N LEU A 282 33.02 -5.08 14.65
CA LEU A 282 33.40 -4.08 15.65
C LEU A 282 33.21 -2.64 15.15
N GLU A 283 33.62 -2.34 13.92
CA GLU A 283 33.38 -1.04 13.30
C GLU A 283 31.88 -0.73 13.20
N LEU A 284 31.07 -1.72 12.82
CA LEU A 284 29.62 -1.60 12.76
C LEU A 284 29.03 -1.33 14.15
N PHE A 285 29.45 -2.06 15.18
CA PHE A 285 29.01 -1.85 16.57
C PHE A 285 29.33 -0.43 17.07
N PHE A 286 30.57 0.05 16.90
CA PHE A 286 30.96 1.39 17.34
C PHE A 286 30.34 2.52 16.52
N SER A 287 30.06 2.29 15.24
CA SER A 287 29.34 3.28 14.40
C SER A 287 27.90 3.50 14.91
N ARG A 288 27.22 2.45 15.37
CA ARG A 288 25.86 2.53 15.95
C ARG A 288 25.83 3.33 17.26
N LEU A 289 26.87 3.21 18.08
CA LEU A 289 27.02 4.00 19.32
C LEU A 289 27.24 5.49 19.05
N LYS A 290 27.88 5.85 17.92
CA LYS A 290 28.09 7.25 17.50
C LYS A 290 26.80 7.93 17.02
N ASP A 291 25.98 7.23 16.24
CA ASP A 291 24.79 7.80 15.57
C ASP A 291 23.70 8.29 16.52
N GLN A 292 23.57 7.71 17.71
CA GLN A 292 22.52 8.08 18.67
C GLN A 292 22.72 9.48 19.27
N ARG A 293 23.95 9.97 19.41
CA ARG A 293 24.23 11.27 20.05
C ARG A 293 24.11 12.47 19.11
N GLN A 294 24.15 12.27 17.79
CA GLN A 294 23.85 13.34 16.83
C GLN A 294 22.35 13.69 16.76
N ARG A 295 21.47 12.77 17.16
CA ARG A 295 20.00 12.97 17.13
C ARG A 295 19.42 13.46 18.46
N SER A 296 20.15 13.36 19.56
CA SER A 296 19.77 13.94 20.84
C SER A 296 20.05 15.45 20.84
N ARG A 297 18.99 16.26 20.68
CA ARG A 297 18.99 17.73 20.91
C ARG A 297 19.22 18.09 22.38
N PHE A 298 20.32 17.65 22.98
CA PHE A 298 20.67 17.97 24.36
C PHE A 298 22.06 18.61 24.42
N GLY A 299 22.09 19.94 24.44
CA GLY A 299 23.12 20.79 25.08
C GLY A 299 24.54 20.83 24.45
N PRO A 300 25.24 21.98 24.52
CA PRO A 300 26.55 22.16 23.88
C PRO A 300 27.75 21.57 24.67
N TYR A 301 27.51 20.70 25.65
CA TYR A 301 28.56 20.15 26.53
C TYR A 301 28.31 18.68 26.85
N ILE A 302 28.59 17.79 25.90
CA ILE A 302 28.96 16.40 26.22
C ILE A 302 30.08 16.01 25.26
N ASP A 303 31.27 15.80 25.82
CA ASP A 303 32.52 15.42 25.16
C ASP A 303 32.32 14.27 24.15
N GLU A 304 33.06 14.39 23.05
CA GLU A 304 33.27 13.33 22.06
C GLU A 304 33.62 12.03 22.80
N LEU A 305 32.85 10.97 22.55
CA LEU A 305 33.31 9.63 22.89
C LEU A 305 34.57 9.37 22.07
N SER A 306 35.73 9.46 22.71
CA SER A 306 37.00 8.97 22.20
C SER A 306 36.84 7.48 21.92
N LEU A 307 36.48 7.12 20.70
CA LEU A 307 36.44 5.72 20.32
C LEU A 307 37.85 5.14 20.46
N PRO A 308 37.99 3.93 21.01
CA PRO A 308 39.27 3.25 20.98
C PRO A 308 39.71 3.10 19.53
N ASN A 309 41.01 3.29 19.28
CA ASN A 309 41.57 3.08 17.95
C ASN A 309 41.56 1.57 17.65
N ILE A 310 40.52 1.12 16.95
CA ILE A 310 40.26 -0.30 16.64
C ILE A 310 41.43 -0.89 15.83
N ASP A 311 42.12 -0.08 15.01
CA ASP A 311 43.28 -0.55 14.25
C ASP A 311 44.39 -1.02 15.18
N ARG A 312 44.52 -0.47 16.39
CA ARG A 312 45.49 -0.95 17.38
C ARG A 312 45.20 -2.39 17.81
N ILE A 313 43.94 -2.82 17.92
CA ILE A 313 43.61 -4.20 18.31
C ILE A 313 44.15 -5.20 17.28
N TYR A 314 44.07 -4.87 15.99
CA TYR A 314 44.49 -5.77 14.90
C TYR A 314 45.94 -5.56 14.43
N THR A 315 46.55 -4.41 14.75
CA THR A 315 47.97 -4.13 14.45
C THR A 315 48.91 -4.46 15.63
N ALA A 316 48.37 -4.62 16.85
CA ALA A 316 49.12 -4.83 18.11
C ALA A 316 49.80 -6.19 18.30
N ARG A 317 50.21 -6.90 17.25
CA ARG A 317 51.20 -8.00 17.42
C ARG A 317 52.62 -7.51 17.75
N THR A 318 52.81 -6.22 18.05
CA THR A 318 54.11 -5.56 18.25
C THR A 318 54.16 -4.57 19.43
N PHE A 319 53.38 -4.76 20.51
CA PHE A 319 53.50 -3.96 21.74
C PHE A 319 53.99 -4.80 22.95
N PRO A 320 54.63 -4.18 23.97
CA PRO A 320 55.15 -4.88 25.14
C PRO A 320 54.04 -5.54 25.98
N THR A 321 54.41 -6.66 26.61
CA THR A 321 53.58 -7.77 27.12
C THR A 321 52.41 -7.43 28.08
N ARG A 322 52.32 -6.21 28.62
CA ARG A 322 51.24 -5.80 29.54
C ARG A 322 50.09 -5.05 28.87
N GLU A 323 50.35 -4.35 27.76
CA GLU A 323 49.31 -3.59 27.04
C GLU A 323 48.48 -4.52 26.14
N THR A 324 49.06 -5.64 25.69
CA THR A 324 48.37 -6.69 24.93
C THR A 324 47.32 -7.41 25.76
N SER A 325 47.61 -7.74 27.02
CA SER A 325 46.68 -8.44 27.93
C SER A 325 45.37 -7.68 28.15
N PHE A 326 45.40 -6.34 28.12
CA PHE A 326 44.20 -5.52 28.21
C PHE A 326 43.34 -5.59 26.95
N LEU A 327 43.96 -5.49 25.77
CA LEU A 327 43.28 -5.58 24.48
C LEU A 327 42.67 -6.98 24.26
N ASP A 328 43.34 -7.99 24.81
CA ASP A 328 42.92 -9.39 24.80
C ASP A 328 41.64 -9.63 25.62
N ILE A 329 41.57 -9.11 26.85
CA ILE A 329 40.37 -9.17 27.71
C ILE A 329 39.23 -8.34 27.12
N PHE A 330 39.54 -7.16 26.59
CA PHE A 330 38.58 -6.30 25.91
C PHE A 330 37.95 -7.04 24.72
N SER A 331 38.76 -7.69 23.89
CA SER A 331 38.30 -8.45 22.72
C SER A 331 37.46 -9.67 23.11
N GLN A 332 37.87 -10.43 24.14
CA GLN A 332 37.10 -11.59 24.61
C GLN A 332 35.72 -11.20 25.17
N ASN A 333 35.66 -10.13 25.98
CA ASN A 333 34.39 -9.65 26.54
C ASN A 333 33.47 -9.07 25.45
N LEU A 334 34.04 -8.48 24.39
CA LEU A 334 33.29 -8.11 23.19
C LEU A 334 32.71 -9.35 22.49
N THR A 335 33.51 -10.39 22.24
CA THR A 335 33.07 -11.62 21.58
C THR A 335 31.99 -12.37 22.36
N ARG A 336 32.07 -12.39 23.70
CA ARG A 336 31.01 -12.93 24.58
C ARG A 336 29.69 -12.18 24.47
N SER A 337 29.74 -10.88 24.14
CA SER A 337 28.54 -10.08 23.91
C SER A 337 27.96 -10.34 22.51
N PHE A 338 28.82 -10.40 21.49
CA PHE A 338 28.42 -10.69 20.11
C PHE A 338 27.80 -12.09 19.94
N SER A 339 28.26 -13.08 20.70
CA SER A 339 27.74 -14.46 20.67
C SER A 339 26.35 -14.64 21.33
N ARG A 340 25.75 -13.58 21.92
CA ARG A 340 24.33 -13.59 22.28
C ARG A 340 23.48 -13.45 20.99
N PRO A 341 22.52 -14.37 20.74
CA PRO A 341 21.81 -14.48 19.47
C PRO A 341 20.96 -13.25 19.09
N GLU A 342 20.77 -12.32 20.02
CA GLU A 342 19.95 -11.11 19.85
C GLU A 342 20.71 -9.94 19.22
N ILE A 343 22.06 -9.96 19.20
CA ILE A 343 22.88 -8.80 18.78
C ILE A 343 23.41 -8.95 17.34
N LEU A 344 23.57 -10.17 16.84
CA LEU A 344 24.14 -10.46 15.50
C LEU A 344 23.12 -10.91 14.44
N ARG A 345 21.88 -11.27 14.79
CA ARG A 345 20.88 -11.73 13.81
C ARG A 345 19.75 -10.71 13.59
N ALA A 346 20.07 -9.67 12.82
CA ALA A 346 19.10 -8.91 12.01
C ALA A 346 19.84 -8.16 10.89
#